data_AF-A0A7J3V4F3-F1
#
_entry.id   AF-A0A7J3V4F3-F1
#
_cell.length_a   1.000
_cell.length_b   1.000
_cell.length_c   1.000
_cell.angle_alpha   90.00
_cell.angle_beta   90.00
_cell.angle_gamma   90.00
#
_symmetry.space_group_name_H-M   'P 1'
#
loop_
_entity.id
_entity.type
_entity.pdbx_description
1 polymer ?
#
loop_
_entity_poly.entity_id
_entity_poly.type
_entity_poly.pdbx_seq_one_letter_code
_entity_poly.pdbx_strand_id
1 'polypeptide(L)'
;MRITPASAGFLIGAMAALWQVLFRVYPPPAYGICIACHSRDLVNWLVNFSAGLNLGVAPVSLEAPVLTTVGVILGALVSSFSMGEFKFKVTENPVKCAFYGFMVMISALLLGACPIRTLLRVAYGDVLAVFGWLSIMLGVIVGAEIIKWDARKDLRIEERGENAV
;
A
#
# COMPACT_ATOMS: atom_id res chain seq x y z
N MET A 1 -6.98 -17.14 16.10
CA MET A 1 -7.95 -17.41 15.03
C MET A 1 -7.22 -17.27 13.69
N ARG A 2 -7.16 -18.31 12.84
CA ARG A 2 -6.56 -18.20 11.51
C ARG A 2 -7.63 -17.71 10.53
N ILE A 3 -7.64 -16.41 10.27
CA ILE A 3 -8.51 -15.80 9.25
C ILE A 3 -7.86 -16.07 7.90
N THR A 4 -8.59 -16.62 6.93
CA THR A 4 -8.07 -16.81 5.58
C THR A 4 -8.05 -15.47 4.84
N PRO A 5 -7.10 -15.23 3.92
CA PRO A 5 -7.05 -13.98 3.15
C PRO A 5 -8.36 -13.70 2.40
N ALA A 6 -9.03 -14.76 1.94
CA ALA A 6 -10.33 -14.67 1.27
C ALA A 6 -11.44 -14.18 2.21
N SER A 7 -11.53 -14.71 3.44
CA SER A 7 -12.57 -14.26 4.37
C SER A 7 -12.31 -12.85 4.90
N ALA A 8 -11.05 -12.47 5.12
CA ALA A 8 -10.68 -11.10 5.45
C ALA A 8 -11.07 -10.12 4.32
N GLY A 9 -10.75 -10.46 3.08
CA GLY A 9 -11.10 -9.65 1.91
C GLY A 9 -12.60 -9.48 1.73
N PHE A 10 -13.37 -10.56 1.89
CA PHE A 10 -14.83 -10.52 1.82
C PHE A 10 -15.43 -9.63 2.92
N LEU A 11 -14.99 -9.79 4.17
CA LEU A 11 -15.47 -8.98 5.30
C LEU A 11 -15.19 -7.49 5.10
N ILE A 12 -13.96 -7.13 4.73
CA ILE A 12 -13.57 -5.74 4.52
C ILE A 12 -14.33 -5.13 3.34
N GLY A 13 -14.49 -5.87 2.24
CA GLY A 13 -15.24 -5.43 1.06
C GLY A 13 -16.73 -5.22 1.36
N ALA A 14 -17.36 -6.15 2.09
CA ALA A 14 -18.76 -6.05 2.49
C ALA A 14 -18.98 -4.88 3.45
N MET A 15 -18.09 -4.69 4.44
CA MET A 15 -18.15 -3.54 5.35
C MET A 15 -17.97 -2.22 4.61
N ALA A 16 -17.05 -2.15 3.64
CA ALA A 16 -16.84 -0.94 2.84
C ALA A 16 -18.08 -0.58 2.00
N ALA A 17 -18.72 -1.56 1.36
CA ALA A 17 -19.95 -1.36 0.60
C ALA A 17 -21.11 -0.90 1.51
N LEU A 18 -21.25 -1.51 2.69
CA LEU A 18 -22.26 -1.12 3.68
C LEU A 18 -22.05 0.33 4.15
N TRP A 19 -20.80 0.72 4.39
CA TRP A 19 -20.43 2.07 4.82
C TRP A 19 -20.74 3.11 3.74
N GLN A 20 -20.51 2.80 2.46
CA GLN A 20 -20.86 3.69 1.35
C GLN A 20 -22.36 3.98 1.28
N VAL A 21 -23.20 2.94 1.48
CA VAL A 21 -24.66 3.09 1.50
C VAL A 21 -25.11 3.94 2.71
N LEU A 22 -24.52 3.69 3.88
CA LEU A 22 -24.92 4.37 5.12
C LEU A 22 -24.57 5.87 5.11
N PHE A 23 -23.36 6.23 4.64
CA PHE A 23 -22.88 7.61 4.64
C PHE A 23 -23.18 8.37 3.34
N ARG A 24 -23.77 7.71 2.34
CA ARG A 24 -24.07 8.27 1.00
C ARG A 24 -22.85 8.92 0.32
N VAL A 25 -21.64 8.45 0.65
CA VAL A 25 -20.39 8.91 0.03
C VAL A 25 -20.10 8.00 -1.15
N TYR A 26 -20.25 8.53 -2.37
CA TYR A 26 -19.96 7.81 -3.61
C TYR A 26 -18.63 8.32 -4.18
N PRO A 27 -17.52 7.58 -4.02
CA PRO A 27 -16.27 7.97 -4.64
C PRO A 27 -16.39 7.86 -6.17
N PRO A 28 -15.56 8.59 -6.94
CA PRO A 28 -15.58 8.51 -8.39
C PRO A 28 -15.34 7.06 -8.88
N PRO A 29 -15.84 6.70 -10.07
CA PRO A 29 -15.70 5.34 -10.60
C PRO A 29 -14.22 4.92 -10.66
N ALA A 30 -13.95 3.66 -10.28
CA ALA A 30 -12.61 3.09 -10.13
C ALA A 30 -11.69 3.77 -9.09
N TYR A 31 -12.25 4.41 -8.06
CA TYR A 31 -11.51 4.98 -6.94
C TYR A 31 -11.49 4.02 -5.74
N GLY A 32 -10.39 3.29 -5.56
CA GLY A 32 -10.17 2.40 -4.42
C GLY A 32 -9.28 3.00 -3.34
N ILE A 33 -9.26 2.37 -2.16
CA ILE A 33 -8.33 2.74 -1.08
C ILE A 33 -6.88 2.54 -1.54
N CYS A 34 -6.24 3.65 -1.89
CA CYS A 34 -4.89 3.65 -2.44
C CYS A 34 -3.98 4.43 -1.50
N ILE A 35 -3.12 3.73 -0.76
CA ILE A 35 -2.22 4.40 0.21
C ILE A 35 -1.33 5.44 -0.49
N ALA A 36 -0.86 5.17 -1.71
CA ALA A 36 -0.02 6.12 -2.46
C ALA A 36 -0.78 7.37 -2.96
N CYS A 37 -2.02 7.20 -3.44
CA CYS A 37 -2.81 8.35 -3.90
C CYS A 37 -3.38 9.13 -2.72
N HIS A 38 -3.81 8.45 -1.66
CA HIS A 38 -4.39 9.08 -0.48
C HIS A 38 -3.31 9.79 0.35
N SER A 39 -2.08 9.27 0.39
CA SER A 39 -0.94 10.01 0.98
C SER A 39 -0.59 11.25 0.17
N ARG A 40 -0.58 11.15 -1.17
CA ARG A 40 -0.36 12.31 -2.06
C ARG A 40 -1.45 13.38 -1.85
N ASP A 41 -2.71 12.99 -1.85
CA ASP A 41 -3.83 13.92 -1.66
C ASP A 41 -3.79 14.58 -0.28
N LEU A 42 -3.45 13.82 0.78
CA LEU A 42 -3.26 14.37 2.12
C LEU A 42 -2.12 15.40 2.16
N VAL A 43 -0.97 15.10 1.53
CA VAL A 43 0.17 16.03 1.45
C VAL A 43 -0.18 17.26 0.61
N ASN A 44 -0.79 17.08 -0.57
CA ASN A 44 -1.20 18.19 -1.44
C ASN A 44 -2.23 19.08 -0.74
N TRP A 45 -3.18 18.51 0.01
CA TRP A 45 -4.14 19.26 0.80
C TRP A 45 -3.46 20.08 1.91
N LEU A 46 -2.53 19.47 2.66
CA LEU A 46 -1.76 20.16 3.70
C LEU A 46 -0.90 21.30 3.13
N VAL A 47 -0.26 21.08 1.97
CA VAL A 47 0.53 22.12 1.28
C VAL A 47 -0.36 23.22 0.74
N ASN A 48 -1.52 22.90 0.17
CA ASN A 48 -2.48 23.91 -0.28
C ASN A 48 -2.99 24.75 0.90
N PHE A 49 -3.27 24.12 2.04
CA PHE A 49 -3.71 24.79 3.26
C PHE A 49 -2.62 25.67 3.90
N SER A 50 -1.37 25.18 3.96
CA SER A 50 -0.27 25.87 4.64
C SER A 50 0.44 26.91 3.78
N ALA A 51 0.60 26.64 2.48
CA ALA A 51 1.39 27.46 1.56
C ALA A 51 0.52 28.22 0.53
N GLY A 52 -0.81 28.06 0.56
CA GLY A 52 -1.72 28.73 -0.36
C GLY A 52 -1.58 28.31 -1.83
N LEU A 53 -0.96 27.16 -2.07
CA LEU A 53 -0.82 26.58 -3.41
C LEU A 53 -2.15 25.95 -3.89
N ASN A 54 -2.23 25.69 -5.19
CA ASN A 54 -3.35 24.99 -5.82
C ASN A 54 -2.86 23.71 -6.51
N LEU A 55 -2.21 22.83 -5.74
CA LEU A 55 -1.82 21.51 -6.20
C LEU A 55 -3.06 20.66 -6.44
N GLY A 56 -3.04 19.85 -7.51
CA GLY A 56 -4.15 18.97 -7.87
C GLY A 56 -4.46 17.97 -6.76
N VAL A 57 -5.72 17.94 -6.34
CA VAL A 57 -6.28 17.00 -5.36
C VAL A 57 -7.44 16.24 -5.99
N ALA A 58 -7.64 14.98 -5.60
CA ALA A 58 -8.79 14.21 -6.08
C ALA A 58 -10.11 14.90 -5.68
N PRO A 59 -11.20 14.77 -6.47
CA PRO A 59 -12.49 15.39 -6.18
C PRO A 59 -13.05 15.05 -4.79
N VAL A 60 -12.77 13.82 -4.31
CA VAL A 60 -13.16 13.36 -2.98
C VAL A 60 -12.43 14.09 -1.84
N SER A 61 -11.26 14.67 -2.13
CA SER A 61 -10.44 15.41 -1.17
C SER A 61 -10.77 16.91 -1.11
N LEU A 62 -11.72 17.37 -1.93
CA LEU A 62 -12.16 18.78 -1.94
C LEU A 62 -13.06 19.11 -0.75
N GLU A 63 -13.92 18.17 -0.35
CA GLU A 63 -14.88 18.37 0.75
C GLU A 63 -14.32 17.94 2.11
N ALA A 64 -13.46 16.92 2.14
CA ALA A 64 -12.82 16.43 3.37
C ALA A 64 -11.41 15.90 3.09
N PRO A 65 -10.43 16.15 3.98
CA PRO A 65 -9.09 15.58 3.84
C PRO A 65 -9.17 14.05 3.85
N VAL A 66 -8.46 13.41 2.92
CA VAL A 66 -8.45 11.95 2.80
C VAL A 66 -7.67 11.34 3.97
N LEU A 67 -8.36 11.12 5.09
CA LEU A 67 -7.79 10.60 6.33
C LEU A 67 -7.58 9.08 6.35
N THR A 68 -7.85 8.38 5.24
CA THR A 68 -7.75 6.91 5.23
C THR A 68 -6.36 6.41 5.60
N THR A 69 -5.30 7.12 5.20
CA THR A 69 -3.92 6.72 5.52
C THR A 69 -3.68 6.80 7.03
N VAL A 70 -4.17 7.86 7.67
CA VAL A 70 -4.14 8.03 9.13
C VAL A 70 -5.01 6.98 9.81
N GLY A 71 -6.21 6.73 9.29
CA GLY A 71 -7.13 5.72 9.81
C GLY A 71 -6.57 4.30 9.73
N VAL A 72 -5.87 3.93 8.66
CA VAL A 72 -5.19 2.63 8.53
C VAL A 72 -4.07 2.50 9.57
N ILE A 73 -3.26 3.54 9.76
CA ILE A 73 -2.18 3.54 10.76
C ILE A 73 -2.75 3.41 12.17
N LEU A 74 -3.77 4.21 12.52
CA LEU A 74 -4.42 4.16 13.83
C LEU A 74 -5.14 2.82 14.06
N GLY A 75 -5.84 2.29 13.05
CA GLY A 75 -6.52 1.00 13.13
C GLY A 75 -5.55 -0.16 13.32
N ALA A 76 -4.41 -0.15 12.61
CA ALA A 76 -3.35 -1.13 12.79
C ALA A 76 -2.72 -1.03 14.18
N LEU A 77 -2.52 0.20 14.68
CA LEU A 77 -1.96 0.44 16.01
C LEU A 77 -2.87 -0.07 17.13
N VAL A 78 -4.16 0.28 17.09
CA VAL A 78 -5.16 -0.18 18.07
C VAL A 78 -5.28 -1.70 18.04
N SER A 79 -5.30 -2.29 16.84
CA SER A 79 -5.36 -3.74 16.66
C SER A 79 -4.13 -4.43 17.23
N SER A 80 -2.93 -3.87 16.99
CA SER A 80 -1.67 -4.41 17.51
C SER A 80 -1.57 -4.34 19.04
N PHE A 81 -2.06 -3.25 19.65
CA PHE A 81 -2.10 -3.13 21.11
C PHE A 81 -3.13 -4.07 21.74
N SER A 82 -4.33 -4.18 21.16
CA SER A 82 -5.37 -5.07 21.67
C SER A 82 -4.96 -6.54 21.62
N MET A 83 -4.12 -6.93 20.67
CA MET A 83 -3.61 -8.30 20.52
C MET A 83 -2.28 -8.53 21.26
N GLY A 84 -1.66 -7.50 21.83
CA GLY A 84 -0.36 -7.61 22.51
C GLY A 84 0.84 -7.89 21.59
N GLU A 85 0.67 -7.80 20.27
CA GLU A 85 1.70 -8.11 19.27
C GLU A 85 2.57 -6.90 18.91
N PHE A 86 2.43 -5.78 19.63
CA PHE A 86 3.18 -4.57 19.35
C PHE A 86 4.66 -4.74 19.68
N LYS A 87 5.51 -4.69 18.65
CA LYS A 87 6.97 -4.74 18.78
C LYS A 87 7.60 -3.56 18.07
N PHE A 88 8.38 -2.78 18.80
CA PHE A 88 9.16 -1.68 18.22
C PHE A 88 10.35 -2.27 17.47
N LYS A 89 10.38 -2.12 16.14
CA LYS A 89 11.45 -2.63 15.28
C LYS A 89 12.21 -1.46 14.68
N VAL A 90 13.53 -1.47 14.85
CA VAL A 90 14.43 -0.50 14.20
C VAL A 90 15.02 -1.16 12.96
N THR A 91 14.99 -0.43 11.85
CA THR A 91 15.55 -0.89 10.58
C THR A 91 17.07 -0.78 10.60
N GLU A 92 17.77 -1.82 10.16
CA GLU A 92 19.25 -1.86 10.13
C GLU A 92 19.87 -0.80 9.20
N ASN A 93 19.18 -0.42 8.12
CA ASN A 93 19.62 0.63 7.21
C ASN A 93 18.47 1.55 6.78
N PRO A 94 18.22 2.67 7.50
CA PRO A 94 17.09 3.55 7.23
C PRO A 94 17.20 4.24 5.87
N VAL A 95 18.42 4.53 5.40
CA VAL A 95 18.65 5.21 4.11
C VAL A 95 18.22 4.33 2.94
N LYS A 96 18.57 3.05 2.95
CA LYS A 96 18.14 2.09 1.91
C LYS A 96 16.61 1.99 1.86
N CYS A 97 15.94 1.88 3.02
CA CYS A 97 14.48 1.81 3.06
C CYS A 97 13.80 3.09 2.58
N ALA A 98 14.33 4.26 2.94
CA ALA A 98 13.81 5.53 2.44
C ALA A 98 13.94 5.64 0.91
N PHE A 99 15.08 5.22 0.36
CA PHE A 99 15.32 5.20 -1.09
C PHE A 99 14.35 4.26 -1.81
N TYR A 100 14.13 3.05 -1.31
CA TYR A 100 13.12 2.13 -1.87
C TYR A 100 11.71 2.72 -1.79
N GLY A 101 11.34 3.34 -0.67
CA GLY A 101 10.04 4.02 -0.53
C GLY A 101 9.85 5.15 -1.54
N PHE A 102 10.89 5.97 -1.75
CA PHE A 102 10.88 7.04 -2.75
C PHE A 102 10.68 6.50 -4.17
N MET A 103 11.41 5.45 -4.52
CA MET A 103 11.34 4.81 -5.83
C MET A 103 9.97 4.16 -6.09
N VAL A 104 9.37 3.55 -5.06
CA VAL A 104 7.99 3.03 -5.10
C VAL A 104 6.98 4.16 -5.29
N MET A 105 7.12 5.28 -4.58
CA MET A 105 6.21 6.42 -4.74
C MET A 105 6.30 7.01 -6.15
N ILE A 106 7.49 7.25 -6.70
CA ILE A 106 7.64 7.75 -8.07
C ILE A 106 6.94 6.80 -9.06
N SER A 107 7.20 5.50 -8.94
CA SER A 107 6.62 4.49 -9.85
C SER A 107 5.09 4.43 -9.73
N ALA A 108 4.56 4.50 -8.51
CA ALA A 108 3.13 4.53 -8.25
C ALA A 108 2.44 5.79 -8.78
N LEU A 109 3.13 6.94 -8.74
CA LEU A 109 2.63 8.21 -9.30
C LEU A 109 2.65 8.21 -10.83
N LEU A 110 3.75 7.76 -11.45
CA LEU A 110 3.91 7.79 -12.90
C LEU A 110 2.93 6.86 -13.62
N LEU A 111 2.75 5.64 -13.11
CA LEU A 111 1.91 4.62 -13.75
C LEU A 111 0.48 4.59 -13.19
N GLY A 112 0.20 5.33 -12.11
CA GLY A 112 -1.05 5.15 -11.34
C GLY A 112 -1.18 3.75 -10.73
N ALA A 113 -0.06 3.06 -10.58
CA ALA A 113 0.05 1.65 -10.27
C ALA A 113 -0.07 1.40 -8.76
N CYS A 114 -1.30 1.39 -8.26
CA CYS A 114 -1.63 0.87 -6.95
C CYS A 114 -2.38 -0.46 -7.11
N PRO A 115 -2.13 -1.47 -6.28
CA PRO A 115 -2.71 -2.80 -6.45
C PRO A 115 -4.24 -2.77 -6.48
N ILE A 116 -4.86 -1.99 -5.59
CA ILE A 116 -6.32 -1.92 -5.47
C ILE A 116 -6.94 -1.09 -6.62
N ARG A 117 -6.34 0.06 -6.95
CA ARG A 117 -6.84 0.95 -8.01
C ARG A 117 -6.67 0.34 -9.40
N THR A 118 -5.55 -0.31 -9.66
CA THR A 118 -5.31 -1.01 -10.94
C THR A 118 -6.28 -2.17 -11.09
N LEU A 119 -6.48 -2.98 -10.05
CA LEU A 119 -7.44 -4.09 -10.09
C LEU A 119 -8.88 -3.61 -10.32
N LEU A 120 -9.30 -2.51 -9.68
CA LEU A 120 -10.60 -1.90 -9.95
C LEU A 120 -10.71 -1.45 -11.41
N ARG A 121 -9.71 -0.74 -11.95
CA ARG A 121 -9.71 -0.31 -13.36
C ARG A 121 -9.75 -1.50 -14.33
N VAL A 122 -9.06 -2.59 -14.01
CA VAL A 122 -9.15 -3.85 -14.76
C VAL A 122 -10.58 -4.39 -14.75
N ALA A 123 -11.28 -4.34 -13.61
CA ALA A 123 -12.69 -4.75 -13.52
C ALA A 123 -13.63 -3.86 -14.36
N TYR A 124 -13.26 -2.59 -14.59
CA TYR A 124 -13.96 -1.70 -15.53
C TYR A 124 -13.57 -1.92 -17.01
N GLY A 125 -12.67 -2.85 -17.32
CA GLY A 125 -12.25 -3.18 -18.68
C GLY A 125 -11.12 -2.31 -19.24
N ASP A 126 -10.38 -1.56 -18.40
CA ASP A 126 -9.26 -0.72 -18.82
C ASP A 126 -8.03 -1.58 -19.18
N VAL A 127 -7.70 -1.68 -20.47
CA VAL A 127 -6.57 -2.48 -20.98
C VAL A 127 -5.23 -1.96 -20.45
N LEU A 128 -5.07 -0.66 -20.24
CA LEU A 128 -3.82 -0.09 -19.71
C LEU A 128 -3.62 -0.50 -18.25
N ALA A 129 -4.72 -0.64 -17.49
CA ALA A 129 -4.67 -1.11 -16.12
C ALA A 129 -4.24 -2.58 -16.02
N VAL A 130 -4.51 -3.41 -17.04
CA VAL A 130 -4.04 -4.80 -17.10
C VAL A 130 -2.52 -4.85 -17.16
N PHE A 131 -1.90 -4.03 -18.03
CA PHE A 131 -0.45 -3.93 -18.09
C PHE A 131 0.17 -3.41 -16.79
N GLY A 132 -0.48 -2.43 -16.15
CA GLY A 132 -0.06 -1.94 -14.84
C GLY A 132 -0.16 -3.00 -13.73
N TRP A 133 -1.18 -3.85 -13.77
CA TRP A 133 -1.34 -4.94 -12.80
C TRP A 133 -0.31 -6.06 -13.02
N LEU A 134 -0.06 -6.43 -14.29
CA LEU A 134 0.95 -7.43 -14.66
C LEU A 134 2.36 -6.97 -14.29
N SER A 135 2.69 -5.68 -14.46
CA SER A 135 4.00 -5.16 -14.08
C SER A 135 4.22 -5.19 -12.56
N ILE A 136 3.20 -4.87 -11.76
CA ILE A 136 3.25 -5.05 -10.30
C ILE A 136 3.48 -6.52 -9.95
N MET A 137 2.71 -7.44 -10.56
CA MET A 137 2.83 -8.89 -10.32
C MET A 137 4.25 -9.39 -10.61
N LEU A 138 4.79 -9.09 -11.80
CA LEU A 138 6.13 -9.50 -12.19
C LEU A 138 7.21 -8.89 -11.28
N GLY A 139 7.08 -7.60 -10.95
CA GLY A 139 8.01 -6.91 -10.05
C GLY A 139 8.07 -7.54 -8.66
N VAL A 140 6.92 -7.90 -8.08
CA VAL A 140 6.84 -8.58 -6.78
C VAL A 140 7.45 -9.98 -6.84
N ILE A 141 7.18 -10.75 -7.90
CA ILE A 141 7.73 -12.11 -8.07
C ILE A 141 9.26 -12.06 -8.17
N VAL A 142 9.80 -11.21 -9.05
CA VAL A 142 11.24 -11.07 -9.23
C VAL A 142 11.90 -10.56 -7.95
N GLY A 143 11.33 -9.56 -7.29
CA GLY A 143 11.84 -9.04 -6.03
C GLY A 143 11.85 -10.11 -4.92
N ALA A 144 10.78 -10.90 -4.80
CA ALA A 144 10.70 -11.98 -3.83
C ALA A 144 11.73 -13.08 -4.10
N GLU A 145 11.94 -13.47 -5.35
CA GLU A 145 12.94 -14.48 -5.70
C GLU A 145 14.37 -14.01 -5.48
N ILE A 146 14.68 -12.73 -5.73
CA ILE A 146 15.99 -12.15 -5.40
C ILE A 146 16.26 -12.20 -3.90
N ILE A 147 15.29 -11.78 -3.07
CA ILE A 147 15.42 -11.81 -1.60
C ILE A 147 15.63 -13.23 -1.10
N LYS A 148 14.85 -14.19 -1.63
CA LYS A 148 15.03 -15.61 -1.28
C LYS A 148 16.39 -16.15 -1.73
N TRP A 149 16.89 -15.73 -2.87
CA TRP A 149 18.18 -16.18 -3.38
C TRP A 149 19.33 -15.69 -2.50
N ASP A 150 19.28 -14.44 -2.05
CA ASP A 150 20.27 -13.85 -1.13
C ASP A 150 20.28 -14.60 0.21
N ALA A 151 19.10 -14.80 0.80
CA ALA A 151 18.96 -15.55 2.05
C ALA A 151 19.48 -17.00 1.94
N ARG A 152 19.25 -17.68 0.80
CA ARG A 152 19.79 -19.03 0.55
C ARG A 152 21.32 -19.01 0.39
N LYS A 153 21.89 -17.94 -0.12
CA LYS A 153 23.34 -17.81 -0.30
C LYS A 153 24.02 -17.63 1.05
N ASP A 154 23.47 -16.81 1.92
CA ASP A 154 24.00 -16.58 3.27
C ASP A 154 23.99 -17.87 4.09
N LEU A 155 22.88 -18.63 4.06
CA LEU A 155 22.79 -19.94 4.71
C LEU A 155 23.85 -20.93 4.20
N ARG A 156 24.12 -20.95 2.88
CA ARG A 156 25.15 -21.82 2.29
C ARG A 156 26.56 -21.44 2.71
N ILE A 157 26.84 -20.14 2.94
CA ILE A 157 28.14 -19.68 3.41
C ILE A 157 28.33 -20.08 4.89
N GLU A 158 27.29 -19.92 5.71
CA GLU A 158 27.30 -20.34 7.11
C GLU A 158 27.54 -21.86 7.24
N GLU A 159 26.80 -22.68 6.48
CA GLU A 159 27.01 -24.13 6.43
C GLU A 159 28.43 -24.52 5.96
N ARG A 160 29.00 -23.79 4.98
CA ARG A 160 30.37 -24.07 4.51
C ARG A 160 31.42 -23.69 5.55
N GLY A 161 31.18 -22.62 6.32
CA GLY A 161 32.06 -22.19 7.41
C GLY A 161 32.06 -23.18 8.58
N GLU A 162 30.89 -23.69 8.96
CA GLU A 162 30.76 -24.70 10.01
C GLU A 162 31.40 -26.04 9.61
N ASN A 163 31.27 -26.47 8.35
CA ASN A 163 31.91 -27.68 7.83
C ASN A 163 33.43 -27.55 7.57
N ALA A 164 34.02 -26.37 7.80
CA ALA A 164 35.46 -26.12 7.63
C ALA A 164 36.23 -26.06 8.96
N VAL A 165 35.53 -26.19 10.11
CA VAL A 165 36.06 -26.25 11.48
C VAL A 165 36.00 -27.69 11.97
#